data_AF-A0AAW6XS17-F1
#
_entry.id   AF-A0AAW6XS17-F1
#
_cell.length_a   1.000
_cell.length_b   1.000
_cell.length_c   1.000
_cell.angle_alpha   90.00
_cell.angle_beta   90.00
_cell.angle_gamma   90.00
#
_symmetry.space_group_name_H-M   'P 1'
#
loop_
_entity.id
_entity.type
_entity.pdbx_description
1 polymer ?
#
loop_
_entity_poly.entity_id
_entity_poly.type
_entity_poly.pdbx_seq_one_letter_code
_entity_poly.pdbx_strand_id
1 'polypeptide(L)' 'YKLEFLERLRQHIIATLDDDPEATFMMGGDFNIAPTDGDVWSMAAFAGKTHVTPPERAAFYALEQAGMKEVTRQFTPNQW' A
#
# COMPACT_ATOMS: atom_id res chain seq x y z
N TYR A 1 15.55 -3.34 -3.18
CA TYR A 1 14.64 -3.78 -4.25
C TYR A 1 13.17 -3.46 -3.95
N LYS A 2 12.46 -4.13 -3.03
CA LYS A 2 11.01 -3.87 -2.79
C LYS A 2 10.67 -2.41 -2.44
N LEU A 3 11.34 -1.85 -1.43
CA LEU A 3 11.05 -0.46 -1.00
C LEU A 3 11.40 0.57 -2.09
N GLU A 4 12.49 0.33 -2.81
CA GLU A 4 12.89 1.16 -3.95
C GLU A 4 11.86 1.09 -5.08
N PHE A 5 11.34 -0.10 -5.39
CA PHE A 5 10.25 -0.27 -6.35
C PHE A 5 9.00 0.50 -5.94
N LEU A 6 8.60 0.43 -4.65
CA LEU A 6 7.45 1.19 -4.14
C LEU A 6 7.67 2.70 -4.21
N GLU A 7 8.89 3.17 -3.97
CA GLU A 7 9.23 4.58 -4.15
C GLU A 7 9.15 5.01 -5.61
N ARG A 8 9.61 4.17 -6.56
CA ARG A 8 9.45 4.45 -7.99
C ARG A 8 7.98 4.44 -8.41
N LEU A 9 7.18 3.53 -7.87
CA LEU A 9 5.75 3.49 -8.10
C LEU A 9 5.07 4.78 -7.58
N ARG A 10 5.45 5.23 -6.38
CA ARG A 10 4.98 6.50 -5.81
C ARG A 10 5.32 7.69 -6.71
N GLN A 11 6.55 7.76 -7.21
CA GLN A 11 6.99 8.81 -8.14
C GLN A 11 6.20 8.78 -9.46
N HIS A 12 5.88 7.58 -9.96
CA HIS A 12 5.09 7.44 -11.16
C HIS A 12 3.66 7.97 -10.97
N ILE A 13 3.01 7.67 -9.85
CA ILE A 13 1.68 8.19 -9.51
C ILE A 13 1.68 9.72 -9.49
N ILE A 14 2.65 10.32 -8.82
CA ILE A 14 2.79 11.78 -8.73
C ILE A 14 2.96 12.38 -10.12
N ALA A 15 3.88 11.84 -10.93
CA ALA A 15 4.10 12.34 -12.27
C ALA A 15 2.85 12.23 -13.15
N THR A 16 2.08 11.14 -13.03
CA THR A 16 0.81 10.96 -13.75
C THR A 16 -0.23 12.01 -13.36
N LEU A 17 -0.40 12.26 -12.06
CA LEU A 17 -1.37 13.24 -11.56
C LEU A 17 -0.94 14.70 -11.76
N ASP A 18 0.37 14.96 -11.81
CA ASP A 18 0.92 16.27 -12.17
C ASP A 18 0.68 16.59 -13.66
N ASP A 19 0.73 15.57 -14.53
CA ASP A 19 0.47 15.71 -15.98
C ASP A 19 -1.03 15.82 -16.29
N ASP A 20 -1.87 15.00 -15.65
CA ASP A 20 -3.33 15.03 -15.75
C ASP A 20 -3.98 14.89 -14.37
N PRO A 21 -4.39 16.01 -13.72
CA PRO A 21 -5.04 15.98 -12.42
C PRO A 21 -6.38 15.23 -12.37
N GLU A 22 -7.03 15.02 -13.51
CA GLU A 22 -8.30 14.29 -13.63
C GLU A 22 -8.08 12.81 -14.01
N ALA A 23 -6.83 12.37 -14.14
CA ALA A 23 -6.49 11.01 -14.49
C ALA A 23 -7.14 10.01 -13.52
N THR A 24 -7.94 9.10 -14.08
CA THR A 24 -8.61 8.05 -13.33
C THR A 24 -8.00 6.70 -13.66
N PHE A 25 -7.34 6.07 -12.69
CA PHE A 25 -6.76 4.74 -12.85
C PHE A 25 -6.85 3.92 -11.57
N MET A 26 -6.73 2.61 -11.74
CA MET A 26 -6.72 1.63 -10.65
C MET A 26 -5.41 0.86 -10.67
N MET A 27 -4.81 0.66 -9.50
CA MET A 27 -3.72 -0.28 -9.31
C MET A 27 -4.20 -1.42 -8.43
N GLY A 28 -4.20 -2.62 -9.00
CA GLY A 28 -4.45 -3.87 -8.29
C GLY A 28 -3.26 -4.81 -8.47
N GLY A 29 -2.97 -5.61 -7.45
CA GLY A 29 -1.89 -6.58 -7.52
C GLY A 29 -1.43 -7.05 -6.15
N ASP A 30 -0.40 -7.89 -6.18
CA ASP A 30 0.24 -8.39 -4.96
C ASP A 30 1.34 -7.43 -4.50
N PHE A 31 1.01 -6.56 -3.54
CA PHE A 31 1.98 -5.65 -2.91
C PHE A 31 2.95 -6.38 -1.96
N ASN A 32 2.68 -7.64 -1.59
CA ASN A 32 3.39 -8.39 -0.56
C ASN A 32 3.45 -7.64 0.79
N ILE A 33 2.44 -6.84 1.11
CA ILE A 33 2.37 -6.03 2.35
C ILE A 33 1.01 -6.26 2.98
N ALA A 34 1.01 -6.50 4.29
CA ALA A 34 -0.17 -6.45 5.14
C ALA A 34 -0.19 -5.07 5.83
N PRO A 35 -1.05 -4.12 5.39
CA PRO A 35 -0.99 -2.75 5.90
C PRO A 35 -1.32 -2.64 7.40
N THR A 36 -2.21 -3.49 7.92
CA THR A 36 -2.54 -3.56 9.35
C THR A 36 -2.32 -4.97 9.92
N ASP A 37 -2.38 -5.10 11.24
CA ASP A 37 -2.26 -6.40 11.91
C ASP A 37 -3.49 -7.28 11.68
N GLY A 38 -4.67 -6.69 11.48
CA GLY A 38 -5.90 -7.43 11.15
C GLY A 38 -5.84 -8.12 9.78
N ASP A 39 -4.96 -7.63 8.90
CA ASP A 39 -4.68 -8.27 7.60
C ASP A 39 -3.82 -9.55 7.74
N VAL A 40 -3.45 -9.95 8.97
CA VAL A 40 -2.55 -11.08 9.27
C VAL A 40 -3.19 -12.03 10.28
N TRP A 41 -3.33 -13.31 9.93
CA TRP A 41 -3.93 -14.32 10.81
C TRP A 41 -3.20 -14.54 12.15
N SER A 42 -1.89 -14.23 12.22
CA SER A 42 -1.10 -14.28 13.45
C SER A 42 0.12 -13.37 13.38
N MET A 43 0.10 -12.28 14.14
CA MET A 43 1.26 -11.39 14.26
C MET A 43 2.47 -12.07 14.91
N ALA A 44 2.25 -13.05 15.80
CA ALA A 44 3.34 -13.84 16.37
C ALA A 44 4.07 -14.66 15.30
N ALA A 45 3.34 -15.21 14.32
CA ALA A 45 3.93 -15.96 13.21
C ALA A 45 4.74 -15.07 12.25
N PHE A 46 4.47 -13.77 12.22
CA PHE A 46 5.13 -12.78 11.37
C PHE A 46 6.10 -11.85 12.12
N ALA A 47 6.33 -12.08 13.42
CA ALA A 47 7.28 -11.30 14.20
C ALA A 47 8.68 -11.33 13.56
N GLY A 48 9.19 -10.15 13.23
CA GLY A 48 10.50 -9.98 12.56
C GLY A 48 10.56 -10.44 11.10
N LYS A 49 9.42 -10.79 10.48
CA LYS A 49 9.34 -11.21 9.08
C LYS A 49 8.92 -10.05 8.17
N THR A 50 9.15 -10.23 6.88
CA THR A 50 8.66 -9.33 5.83
C THR A 50 7.13 -9.31 5.77
N HIS A 51 6.58 -8.37 5.00
CA HIS A 51 5.15 -8.08 4.79
C HIS A 51 4.50 -7.25 5.88
N VAL A 52 5.03 -7.26 7.10
CA VAL A 52 4.47 -6.53 8.26
C VAL A 52 5.42 -5.46 8.80
N THR A 53 6.56 -5.23 8.15
CA THR A 53 7.59 -4.34 8.72
C THR A 53 7.14 -2.88 8.64
N PRO A 54 7.55 -2.03 9.61
CA PRO A 54 7.22 -0.61 9.57
C PRO A 54 7.62 0.10 8.26
N PRO A 55 8.82 -0.14 7.68
CA PRO A 55 9.19 0.48 6.40
C PRO A 55 8.31 0.04 5.23
N GLU A 56 7.86 -1.22 5.19
CA GLU A 56 6.96 -1.71 4.15
C GLU A 56 5.59 -1.04 4.25
N ARG A 57 5.01 -0.99 5.47
CA ARG A 57 3.73 -0.33 5.70
C ARG A 57 3.80 1.16 5.39
N ALA A 58 4.87 1.83 5.81
CA ALA A 58 5.09 3.24 5.48
C ALA A 58 5.16 3.48 3.97
N ALA A 59 5.87 2.64 3.22
CA ALA A 59 5.94 2.75 1.76
C ALA A 59 4.57 2.50 1.08
N PHE A 60 3.75 1.59 1.60
CA PHE A 60 2.39 1.38 1.11
C PHE A 60 1.49 2.61 1.36
N TYR A 61 1.48 3.15 2.59
CA TYR A 61 0.70 4.34 2.93
C TYR A 61 1.20 5.61 2.22
N ALA A 62 2.46 5.66 1.81
CA ALA A 62 2.98 6.75 0.98
C ALA A 62 2.33 6.80 -0.42
N LEU A 63 1.74 5.70 -0.91
CA LEU A 63 0.96 5.70 -2.16
C LEU A 63 -0.36 6.47 -1.98
N GLU A 64 -0.98 6.41 -0.79
CA GLU A 64 -2.18 7.21 -0.50
C GLU A 64 -1.84 8.70 -0.43
N GLN A 65 -0.70 9.04 0.18
CA GLN A 65 -0.19 10.42 0.20
C GLN A 65 0.15 10.95 -1.20
N ALA A 66 0.42 10.05 -2.16
CA ALA A 66 0.66 10.40 -3.56
C ALA A 66 -0.64 10.62 -4.36
N GLY A 67 -1.83 10.49 -3.74
CA GLY A 67 -3.12 10.74 -4.38
C GLY A 67 -3.96 9.48 -4.60
N MET A 68 -3.47 8.31 -4.25
CA MET A 68 -4.26 7.07 -4.32
C MET A 68 -5.21 6.95 -3.13
N LYS A 69 -6.20 6.07 -3.28
CA LYS A 69 -7.11 5.69 -2.20
C LYS A 69 -7.23 4.16 -2.17
N GLU A 70 -7.03 3.56 -1.01
CA GLU A 70 -7.40 2.17 -0.77
C GLU A 70 -8.93 2.05 -0.78
N VAL A 71 -9.48 1.15 -1.59
CA VAL A 71 -10.92 1.07 -1.86
C VAL A 71 -11.61 -0.15 -1.26
N THR A 72 -10.86 -1.15 -0.77
CA THR A 72 -11.42 -2.43 -0.32
C THR A 72 -11.89 -2.39 1.14
N ARG A 73 -11.25 -1.62 2.02
CA ARG A 73 -11.54 -1.60 3.46
C ARG A 73 -12.98 -1.20 3.80
N GLN A 74 -13.59 -0.34 3.00
CA GLN A 74 -15.00 0.05 3.20
C GLN A 74 -15.97 -1.14 3.06
N PHE A 75 -15.57 -2.21 2.37
CA PHE A 75 -16.38 -3.39 2.12
C PHE A 75 -16.09 -4.53 3.11
N THR A 76 -15.10 -4.37 3.98
CA THR A 76 -14.73 -5.35 5.04
C THR A 76 -14.72 -4.75 6.45
N PRO A 77 -15.75 -3.97 6.87
CA PRO A 77 -15.72 -3.17 8.10
C PRO A 77 -15.71 -3.97 9.42
N ASN A 78 -15.83 -5.30 9.37
CA ASN A 78 -15.89 -6.19 10.55
C ASN A 78 -14.80 -7.29 10.53
N GLN A 79 -13.76 -7.18 9.71
CA GLN A 79 -12.65 -8.13 9.66
C GLN A 79 -11.44 -7.65 10.49
N TRP A 80 -11.69 -7.02 11.63
CA TRP A 80 -10.65 -6.52 12.55
C TRP A 80 -10.40 -7.49 13.70
#